data_AF-A0A966P8I1-F1
#
_entry.id   AF-A0A966P8I1-F1
#
_cell.length_a   1.000
_cell.length_b   1.000
_cell.length_c   1.000
_cell.angle_alpha   90.00
_cell.angle_beta   90.00
_cell.angle_gamma   90.00
#
_symmetry.space_group_name_H-M   'P 1'
#
loop_
_entity.id
_entity.type
_entity.pdbx_description
1 polymer ?
#
loop_
_entity_poly.entity_id
_entity_poly.type
_entity_poly.pdbx_seq_one_letter_code
_entity_poly.pdbx_strand_id
1 'polypeptide(L)' 'VSLTVGEIIGEDVTLWLIPETLAKTNLSEKKPGDLVNIEVDVLAKYVERLMNRGGEDGK' A
#
# COMPACT_ATOMS: atom_id res chain seq x y z
N VAL A 1 -2.08 -6.95 -7.80
CA VAL A 1 -1.85 -7.98 -6.77
C VAL A 1 -2.02 -7.32 -5.41
N SER A 2 -2.71 -7.96 -4.46
CA SER A 2 -2.82 -7.45 -3.09
C SER A 2 -1.64 -7.95 -2.26
N LEU A 3 -1.01 -7.07 -1.49
CA LEU A 3 0.23 -7.32 -0.78
C LEU A 3 0.16 -6.74 0.63
N THR A 4 0.87 -7.39 1.55
CA THR A 4 1.00 -6.92 2.93
C THR A 4 2.20 -5.97 3.03
N VAL A 5 1.96 -4.79 3.60
CA VAL A 5 3.02 -3.84 3.95
C VAL A 5 3.77 -4.37 5.16
N GLY A 6 5.10 -4.49 5.03
CA GLY A 6 5.98 -4.87 6.13
C GLY A 6 6.50 -3.66 6.89
N GLU A 7 6.94 -2.62 6.18
CA GLU A 7 7.53 -1.42 6.78
C GLU A 7 7.29 -0.19 5.89
N ILE A 8 7.22 0.99 6.52
CA ILE A 8 7.17 2.29 5.86
C ILE A 8 8.21 3.20 6.53
N ILE A 9 9.14 3.75 5.75
CA ILE A 9 10.14 4.71 6.23
C ILE A 9 10.14 5.91 5.29
N GLY A 10 9.62 7.06 5.75
CA GLY A 10 9.50 8.25 4.91
C GLY A 10 8.62 7.98 3.69
N GLU A 11 9.22 8.05 2.50
CA GLU A 11 8.55 7.78 1.21
C GLU A 11 8.77 6.33 0.71
N ASP A 12 9.54 5.53 1.43
CA ASP A 12 9.84 4.14 1.06
C ASP A 12 8.85 3.16 1.72
N VAL A 13 8.39 2.18 0.93
CA VAL A 13 7.49 1.12 1.39
C VAL A 13 8.11 -0.25 1.09
N THR A 14 8.22 -1.08 2.12
CA THR A 14 8.67 -2.47 2.01
C THR A 14 7.46 -3.41 2.06
N LEU A 15 7.41 -4.36 1.12
CA LEU A 15 6.34 -5.34 1.00
C LEU A 15 6.87 -6.75 1.27
N TRP A 16 6.06 -7.60 1.89
CA TRP A 16 6.41 -9.02 2.06
C TRP A 16 5.82 -9.85 0.93
N LEU A 17 6.69 -10.67 0.32
CA LEU A 17 6.35 -11.53 -0.81
C LEU A 17 6.66 -12.98 -0.47
N ILE A 18 5.72 -13.87 -0.80
CA ILE A 18 5.93 -15.32 -0.75
C ILE A 18 6.30 -15.84 -2.15
N PRO A 19 6.96 -17.01 -2.27
CA PRO A 19 7.37 -17.56 -3.55
C PRO A 19 6.22 -17.70 -4.57
N GLU A 20 5.04 -18.11 -4.11
CA GLU A 20 3.85 -18.27 -4.96
C GLU A 20 3.45 -16.95 -5.65
N THR A 21 3.54 -15.82 -4.93
CA THR A 21 3.22 -14.49 -5.49
C THR A 21 4.24 -14.07 -6.54
N LEU A 22 5.53 -14.36 -6.31
CA LEU A 22 6.59 -14.10 -7.29
C LEU A 22 6.44 -14.97 -8.54
N ALA A 23 5.96 -16.20 -8.40
CA ALA A 23 5.73 -17.12 -9.51
C ALA A 23 4.47 -16.79 -10.33
N LYS A 24 3.43 -16.25 -9.68
CA LYS A 24 2.12 -15.96 -10.32
C LYS A 24 1.91 -14.53 -10.75
N THR A 25 2.90 -13.65 -10.55
CA THR A 25 2.81 -12.24 -10.94
C THR A 25 4.07 -11.82 -11.69
N ASN A 26 4.02 -10.66 -12.35
CA ASN A 26 5.18 -10.08 -13.03
C ASN A 26 6.20 -9.43 -12.08
N LEU A 27 6.00 -9.50 -10.75
CA LEU A 27 6.88 -8.85 -9.79
C LEU A 27 8.29 -9.46 -9.77
N SER A 28 8.43 -10.74 -10.12
CA SER A 28 9.74 -11.41 -10.22
C SER A 28 10.60 -10.90 -11.38
N GLU A 29 9.98 -10.24 -12.37
CA GLU A 29 10.67 -9.69 -13.55
C GLU A 29 11.03 -8.22 -13.39
N LYS A 30 10.47 -7.55 -12.37
CA LYS A 30 10.70 -6.13 -12.09
C LYS A 30 12.10 -5.88 -11.55
N LYS A 31 12.69 -4.76 -11.96
CA LYS A 31 14.04 -4.34 -11.59
C LYS A 31 14.02 -2.97 -10.92
N PRO A 32 15.08 -2.61 -10.17
CA PRO A 32 15.22 -1.27 -9.63
C PRO A 32 15.04 -0.20 -10.72
N GLY A 33 14.17 0.77 -10.48
CA GLY A 33 13.79 1.82 -11.44
C GLY A 33 12.53 1.51 -12.26
N ASP A 34 12.03 0.28 -12.28
CA ASP A 34 10.78 -0.03 -12.95
C ASP A 34 9.58 0.57 -12.21
N LEU A 35 8.68 1.18 -12.97
CA LEU A 35 7.43 1.68 -12.43
C LEU A 35 6.46 0.53 -12.14
N VAL A 36 5.68 0.73 -11.09
CA VAL A 36 4.56 -0.13 -10.67
C VAL A 36 3.35 0.74 -10.36
N ASN A 37 2.17 0.17 -10.57
CA ASN A 37 0.92 0.84 -10.20
C ASN A 37 0.68 0.60 -8.71
N ILE A 38 0.42 1.67 -7.96
CA ILE A 38 0.10 1.62 -6.54
C ILE A 38 -1.35 2.05 -6.34
N GLU A 39 -2.11 1.23 -5.62
CA GLU A 39 -3.47 1.54 -5.19
C GLU A 39 -3.58 1.29 -3.69
N VAL A 40 -4.05 2.29 -2.94
CA VAL A 40 -4.26 2.19 -1.49
C VAL A 40 -5.61 1.56 -1.18
N ASP A 41 -5.67 0.81 -0.07
CA ASP A 41 -6.89 0.14 0.36
C ASP A 41 -8.06 1.14 0.51
N VAL A 42 -9.20 0.75 -0.02
CA VAL A 42 -10.44 1.50 0.07
C VAL A 42 -10.85 1.73 1.53
N LEU A 43 -10.61 0.77 2.43
CA LEU A 43 -10.86 0.91 3.86
C LEU A 43 -10.03 2.05 4.46
N ALA A 44 -8.77 2.20 4.06
CA ALA A 44 -7.92 3.29 4.54
C ALA A 44 -8.49 4.66 4.12
N LYS A 45 -8.98 4.79 2.88
CA LYS A 45 -9.66 6.02 2.40
C LYS A 45 -10.93 6.32 3.20
N TYR A 46 -11.68 5.29 3.59
CA TYR A 46 -12.87 5.49 4.43
C TYR A 46 -12.51 5.93 5.85
N VAL A 47 -11.51 5.31 6.47
CA VAL A 47 -11.01 5.71 7.80
C VAL A 47 -10.52 7.15 7.78
N GLU A 48 -9.71 7.53 6.79
CA GLU A 48 -9.25 8.91 6.61
C GLU A 48 -10.43 9.89 6.54
N ARG A 49 -11.45 9.60 5.72
CA ARG A 49 -12.66 10.43 5.61
C ARG A 49 -13.43 10.54 6.92
N LEU A 50 -13.52 9.46 7.70
CA LEU A 50 -14.17 9.48 9.01
C LEU A 50 -13.39 10.32 10.02
N MET A 51 -12.07 10.17 10.07
CA MET A 51 -11.20 10.96 10.94
C MET A 51 -11.23 12.46 10.60
N ASN A 52 -11.29 12.79 9.31
CA ASN A 52 -11.38 14.18 8.85
C ASN A 52 -12.75 14.83 9.11
N ARG A 53 -13.82 14.04 9.29
CA ARG A 53 -15.16 14.55 9.67
C ARG A 53 -15.36 14.69 11.17
N GLY A 54 -14.62 13.94 11.99
CA GLY A 54 -14.69 14.01 13.45
C GLY A 54 -13.94 15.18 14.08
N GLY A 55 -13.25 16.01 13.30
CA GLY A 55 -12.46 17.15 13.77
C GLY A 55 -13.19 18.50 13.83
N GLU A 56 -14.47 18.57 13.43
CA GLU A 56 -15.23 19.84 13.37
C GLU A 56 -16.17 20.07 14.57
N ASP A 57 -16.37 19.10 15.47
CA ASP A 57 -17.27 19.22 16.64
C ASP A 57 -16.54 19.58 17.95
N GLY A 58 -15.50 20.43 17.84
CA GLY A 58 -14.66 20.85 18.97
C GLY A 58 -14.54 22.37 19.12
N LYS A 59 -15.61 23.14 18.86
CA LYS A 59 -15.68 24.57 19.20
C LYS A 59 -16.90 24.88 20.06
#